data_AF-A0A843LFM2-F1
#
_entry.id   AF-A0A843LFM2-F1
#
_cell.length_a   1.000
_cell.length_b   1.000
_cell.length_c   1.000
_cell.angle_alpha   90.00
_cell.angle_beta   90.00
_cell.angle_gamma   90.00
#
_symmetry.space_group_name_H-M   'P 1'
#
loop_
_entity.id
_entity.type
_entity.pdbx_description
1 polymer ?
#
loop_
_entity_poly.entity_id
_entity_poly.type
_entity_poly.pdbx_seq_one_letter_code
_entity_poly.pdbx_strand_id
1 'polypeptide(L)'
;MPEERPHDAMESIIEGKKMEAYAEHRTKDMHVCALCGAIGYRKRPMRPVGQKWVCIDCLRALKEMLEGLDQWEAEIQLEKEMAKKIDETMRA
;
A
#
# COMPACT_ATOMS: atom_id res chain seq x y z
N MET A 1 -9.62 25.84 40.94
CA MET A 1 -9.53 24.73 39.97
C MET A 1 -9.91 23.47 40.74
N PRO A 2 -10.78 22.59 40.21
CA PRO A 2 -11.13 21.37 40.94
C PRO A 2 -9.87 20.53 41.12
N GLU A 3 -9.55 20.15 42.36
CA GLU A 3 -8.44 19.25 42.67
C GLU A 3 -8.82 17.84 42.19
N GLU A 4 -8.12 17.32 41.18
CA GLU A 4 -8.32 15.94 40.71
C GLU A 4 -8.07 14.97 41.88
N ARG A 5 -9.08 14.17 42.23
CA ARG A 5 -8.93 13.19 43.30
C ARG A 5 -8.03 12.06 42.80
N PRO A 6 -7.11 11.53 43.63
CA PRO A 6 -6.18 10.46 43.22
C PRO A 6 -6.87 9.23 42.60
N HIS A 7 -8.12 8.98 42.97
CA HIS A 7 -8.97 7.92 42.40
C HIS A 7 -9.29 8.16 40.91
N ASP A 8 -9.66 9.38 40.56
CA ASP A 8 -10.01 9.77 39.17
C ASP A 8 -8.78 9.66 38.26
N ALA A 9 -7.60 10.00 38.78
CA ALA A 9 -6.32 9.82 38.09
C ALA A 9 -5.98 8.32 37.88
N MET A 10 -6.21 7.47 38.87
CA MET A 10 -5.97 6.02 38.74
C MET A 10 -6.93 5.36 37.75
N GLU A 11 -8.21 5.74 37.74
CA GLU A 11 -9.18 5.25 36.76
C GLU A 11 -8.79 5.65 35.34
N SER A 12 -8.39 6.91 35.13
CA SER A 12 -7.91 7.39 33.82
C SER A 12 -6.70 6.59 33.31
N ILE A 13 -5.74 6.26 34.19
CA ILE A 13 -4.58 5.43 33.83
C ILE A 13 -5.01 4.00 33.45
N ILE A 14 -5.97 3.42 34.18
CA ILE A 14 -6.47 2.06 33.91
C ILE A 14 -7.20 2.03 32.56
N GLU A 15 -8.02 3.04 32.26
CA GLU A 15 -8.71 3.17 30.99
C GLU A 15 -7.74 3.36 29.82
N GLY A 16 -6.70 4.18 30.00
CA GLY A 16 -5.62 4.33 29.02
C GLY A 16 -4.96 2.98 28.68
N LYS A 17 -4.58 2.20 29.69
CA LYS A 17 -3.97 0.87 29.48
C LYS A 17 -4.91 -0.13 28.81
N LYS A 18 -6.22 -0.07 29.08
CA LYS A 18 -7.22 -0.91 28.39
C LYS A 18 -7.31 -0.56 26.91
N MET A 19 -7.26 0.73 26.58
CA MET A 19 -7.28 1.21 25.19
C MET A 19 -6.01 0.80 24.43
N GLU A 20 -4.84 0.88 25.06
CA GLU A 20 -3.56 0.40 24.50
C GLU A 20 -3.61 -1.10 24.20
N ALA A 21 -4.02 -1.91 25.18
CA ALA A 21 -4.15 -3.37 25.00
C ALA A 21 -5.17 -3.74 23.91
N TYR A 22 -6.27 -2.99 23.80
CA TYR A 22 -7.25 -3.17 22.72
C TYR A 22 -6.63 -2.83 21.36
N ALA A 23 -5.91 -1.71 21.25
CA ALA A 23 -5.24 -1.32 20.01
C ALA A 23 -4.23 -2.39 19.56
N GLU A 24 -3.36 -2.86 20.46
CA GLU A 24 -2.39 -3.93 20.18
C GLU A 24 -3.05 -5.23 19.74
N HIS A 25 -4.15 -5.63 20.40
CA HIS A 25 -4.87 -6.84 20.02
C HIS A 25 -5.51 -6.72 18.63
N ARG A 26 -6.03 -5.55 18.27
CA ARG A 26 -6.69 -5.32 16.98
C ARG A 26 -5.69 -5.13 15.84
N THR A 27 -4.50 -4.58 16.10
CA THR A 27 -3.46 -4.35 15.09
C THR A 27 -2.73 -5.62 14.65
N LYS A 28 -2.75 -6.70 15.44
CA LYS A 28 -2.13 -7.99 15.06
C LYS A 28 -2.67 -8.58 13.75
N ASP A 29 -3.95 -8.38 13.48
CA ASP A 29 -4.61 -8.85 12.26
C ASP A 29 -4.74 -7.74 11.20
N MET A 30 -4.11 -6.58 11.42
CA MET A 30 -4.16 -5.46 10.50
C MET A 30 -2.96 -5.50 9.58
N HIS A 31 -3.23 -5.54 8.28
CA HIS A 31 -2.21 -5.46 7.26
C HIS A 31 -2.36 -4.15 6.50
N VAL A 32 -1.24 -3.49 6.23
CA VAL A 32 -1.19 -2.27 5.42
C VAL A 32 -0.82 -2.65 4.00
N CYS A 33 -1.60 -2.19 3.02
CA CYS A 33 -1.30 -2.42 1.62
C CYS A 33 -0.03 -1.66 1.26
N ALA A 34 0.98 -2.36 0.76
CA ALA A 34 2.25 -1.74 0.39
C ALA A 34 2.17 -0.84 -0.85
N LEU A 35 1.08 -0.89 -1.62
CA LEU A 35 0.89 -0.06 -2.82
C LEU A 35 0.05 1.19 -2.54
N CYS A 36 -1.06 1.07 -1.82
CA CYS A 36 -1.98 2.19 -1.59
C CYS A 36 -2.10 2.65 -0.13
N GLY A 37 -1.40 2.02 0.81
CA GLY A 37 -1.47 2.34 2.24
C GLY A 37 -2.80 1.97 2.92
N ALA A 38 -3.77 1.41 2.18
CA ALA A 38 -5.04 1.00 2.75
C ALA A 38 -4.84 -0.07 3.81
N ILE A 39 -5.48 0.12 4.97
CA ILE A 39 -5.43 -0.81 6.08
C ILE A 39 -6.55 -1.84 5.92
N GLY A 40 -6.19 -3.12 5.82
CA GLY A 40 -7.14 -4.22 5.83
C GLY A 40 -7.58 -4.53 7.26
N TYR A 41 -8.80 -4.12 7.61
CA TYR A 41 -9.46 -4.56 8.84
C TYR A 41 -10.44 -5.69 8.50
N ARG A 42 -10.29 -6.88 9.12
CA ARG A 42 -11.25 -8.01 9.23
C ARG A 42 -12.04 -8.51 7.99
N LYS A 43 -12.04 -7.82 6.84
CA LYS A 43 -12.95 -8.07 5.70
C LYS A 43 -12.40 -7.63 4.34
N ARG A 44 -11.25 -6.96 4.26
CA ARG A 44 -10.63 -6.65 2.96
C ARG A 44 -9.66 -7.78 2.59
N PRO A 45 -9.89 -8.54 1.51
CA PRO A 45 -8.99 -9.61 1.13
C PRO A 45 -7.65 -9.01 0.72
N MET A 46 -6.59 -9.47 1.37
CA MET A 46 -5.21 -9.11 1.08
C MET A 46 -4.42 -10.38 0.87
N ARG A 47 -3.36 -10.31 0.06
CA ARG A 47 -2.41 -11.41 -0.09
C ARG A 47 -1.00 -10.98 0.29
N PRO A 48 -0.20 -11.89 0.87
CA PRO A 48 1.23 -11.69 0.97
C PRO A 48 1.87 -11.81 -0.42
N VAL A 49 2.69 -10.83 -0.76
CA VAL A 49 3.57 -10.80 -1.94
C VAL A 49 4.99 -10.57 -1.41
N GLY A 50 5.76 -11.66 -1.30
CA GLY A 50 7.02 -11.65 -0.55
C GLY A 50 6.79 -11.31 0.94
N GLN A 51 7.47 -10.28 1.43
CA GLN A 51 7.35 -9.79 2.82
C GLN A 51 6.29 -8.66 2.98
N LYS A 52 5.57 -8.33 1.91
CA LYS A 52 4.61 -7.21 1.88
C LYS A 52 3.19 -7.72 1.73
N TRP A 53 2.22 -7.00 2.29
CA TRP A 53 0.80 -7.26 2.06
C TRP A 53 0.24 -6.34 0.98
N VAL A 54 -0.58 -6.88 0.09
CA VAL A 54 -1.21 -6.12 -1.00
C VAL A 54 -2.72 -6.39 -1.01
N CYS A 55 -3.53 -5.34 -1.11
CA CYS A 55 -4.99 -5.49 -1.20
C CYS A 55 -5.42 -6.02 -2.58
N ILE A 56 -6.57 -6.68 -2.62
CA ILE A 56 -7.12 -7.22 -3.87
C ILE A 56 -7.27 -6.18 -4.99
N ASP A 57 -7.60 -4.94 -4.65
CA ASP A 57 -7.83 -3.89 -5.63
C ASP A 57 -6.51 -3.49 -6.33
N CYS A 58 -5.42 -3.37 -5.57
CA CYS A 58 -4.10 -3.11 -6.14
C CYS A 58 -3.58 -4.32 -6.93
N LEU A 59 -3.89 -5.55 -6.52
CA LEU A 59 -3.55 -6.74 -7.30
C LEU A 59 -4.32 -6.81 -8.64
N ARG A 60 -5.59 -6.40 -8.65
CA ARG A 60 -6.39 -6.30 -9.88
C ARG A 60 -5.82 -5.25 -10.83
N ALA A 61 -5.55 -4.05 -10.33
CA ALA A 61 -4.93 -3.00 -11.11
C ALA A 61 -3.56 -3.42 -11.65
N LEU A 62 -2.74 -4.11 -10.84
CA LEU A 62 -1.45 -4.63 -11.29
C LEU A 62 -1.61 -5.66 -12.42
N LYS A 63 -2.57 -6.59 -12.31
CA LYS A 63 -2.87 -7.54 -13.39
C LYS A 63 -3.24 -6.82 -14.68
N GLU A 64 -4.15 -5.85 -14.63
CA GLU A 64 -4.57 -5.07 -15.80
C GLU A 64 -3.39 -4.30 -16.43
N MET A 65 -2.50 -3.70 -15.61
CA MET A 65 -1.29 -3.04 -16.12
C MET A 65 -0.32 -4.03 -16.77
N LEU A 66 -0.15 -5.23 -16.21
CA LEU A 66 0.76 -6.23 -16.75
C LEU A 66 0.25 -6.88 -18.04
N GLU A 67 -1.06 -6.91 -18.27
CA GLU A 67 -1.65 -7.43 -19.51
C GLU A 67 -1.26 -6.60 -20.75
N GLY A 68 -0.93 -5.32 -20.58
CA GLY A 68 -0.47 -4.44 -21.66
C GLY A 68 1.05 -4.34 -21.80
N LEU A 69 1.82 -5.08 -21.00
CA LEU A 69 3.27 -4.86 -20.88
C LEU A 69 4.01 -5.17 -22.18
N ASP A 70 3.68 -6.28 -22.84
CA ASP A 70 4.33 -6.69 -24.10
C ASP A 70 4.10 -5.66 -25.22
N GLN A 71 2.89 -5.10 -25.29
CA GLN A 71 2.57 -4.06 -26.27
C GLN A 71 3.37 -2.79 -26.01
N TRP A 72 3.45 -2.37 -24.75
CA TRP A 72 4.24 -1.21 -24.36
C TRP A 72 5.73 -1.40 -24.64
N GLU A 73 6.28 -2.59 -24.40
CA GLU A 73 7.66 -2.93 -24.76
C GLU A 73 7.89 -2.85 -26.28
N ALA A 74 6.95 -3.33 -27.09
CA ALA A 74 7.02 -3.23 -28.54
C ALA A 74 6.98 -1.78 -29.03
N GLU A 75 6.11 -0.94 -28.46
CA GLU A 75 6.03 0.49 -28.77
C GLU A 75 7.37 1.19 -28.47
N ILE A 76 7.99 0.91 -27.33
CA ILE A 76 9.32 1.44 -26.98
C ILE A 76 10.40 1.01 -27.99
N GLN A 77 10.36 -0.24 -28.48
CA GLN A 77 11.34 -0.68 -29.48
C GLN A 77 11.12 0.02 -30.82
N LEU A 78 9.87 0.19 -31.25
CA LEU A 78 9.53 0.92 -32.47
C LEU A 78 9.99 2.38 -32.40
N GLU A 79 9.77 3.06 -31.28
CA GLU A 79 10.26 4.43 -31.07
C GLU A 79 11.78 4.53 -31.23
N LYS A 80 12.53 3.57 -30.67
CA LYS A 80 14.00 3.51 -30.81
C LYS A 80 14.43 3.30 -32.25
N GLU A 81 13.77 2.43 -32.99
CA GLU A 81 14.07 2.20 -34.41
C GLU A 81 13.76 3.42 -35.28
N MET A 82 12.64 4.11 -35.02
CA MET A 82 12.29 5.35 -35.70
C MET A 82 13.32 6.45 -35.43
N ALA A 83 13.74 6.61 -34.17
CA ALA A 83 14.76 7.58 -33.81
C ALA A 83 16.08 7.34 -34.56
N LYS A 84 16.51 6.08 -34.69
CA LYS A 84 17.69 5.70 -35.48
C LYS A 84 17.54 6.07 -36.95
N LYS A 85 16.41 5.72 -37.57
CA LYS A 85 16.15 6.03 -38.99
C LYS A 85 16.15 7.53 -39.26
N ILE A 86 15.61 8.34 -38.34
CA ILE A 86 15.62 9.81 -38.46
C ILE A 86 17.04 10.34 -38.40
N ASP A 87 17.85 9.89 -37.44
CA ASP A 87 19.26 10.29 -37.31
C ASP A 87 20.09 9.90 -38.54
N GLU A 88 19.88 8.70 -39.08
CA GLU A 88 20.50 8.26 -40.34
C GLU A 88 20.09 9.14 -41.53
N THR A 89 18.81 9.51 -41.62
CA THR A 89 18.29 10.38 -42.69
C THR A 89 18.81 11.81 -42.58
N MET A 90 19.03 12.33 -41.37
CA MET A 90 19.58 13.69 -41.16
C MET A 90 21.10 13.77 -41.32
N ARG A 91 21.81 12.63 -41.29
CA ARG A 91 23.26 12.55 -41.51
C ARG A 91 23.65 12.23 -42.96
N ALA A 92 22.71 11.74 -43.76
CA ALA A 92 22.86 11.49 -45.19
C ALA A 92 22.62 12.78 -46.01
#